data_AF-A0A5C7SH22-F1
#
_entry.id   AF-A0A5C7SH22-F1
#
_cell.length_a   1.000
_cell.length_b   1.000
_cell.length_c   1.000
_cell.angle_alpha   90.00
_cell.angle_beta   90.00
_cell.angle_gamma   90.00
#
_symmetry.space_group_name_H-M   'P 1'
#
loop_
_entity.id
_entity.type
_entity.pdbx_description
1 polymer ?
#
loop_
_entity_poly.entity_id
_entity_poly.type
_entity_poly.pdbx_seq_one_letter_code
_entity_poly.pdbx_strand_id
1 'polypeptide(L)'
;MAKNYSVNSMLDVLGDISVKSLPDVVSKAVGCPHFAKTGWDRCKMAPAYDAFLKLEWSPEVLVPRGYLELGDTTLGAISEWQILHAKCRCGRLRWINRRNLLAKFGPDARTKPLEKLLKCRRCERRGWAIFIFRMEKR
;
A
#
# COMPACT_ATOMS: atom_id res chain seq x y z
N MET A 1 -10.41 22.30 14.86
CA MET A 1 -8.98 22.59 14.62
C MET A 1 -8.18 21.33 14.87
N ALA A 2 -7.55 20.76 13.82
CA ALA A 2 -6.61 19.65 14.00
C ALA A 2 -5.28 20.21 14.52
N LYS A 3 -4.84 19.76 15.69
CA LYS A 3 -3.52 20.12 16.22
C LYS A 3 -2.50 19.17 15.58
N ASN A 4 -1.63 19.72 14.73
CA ASN A 4 -0.52 18.98 14.15
C ASN A 4 0.68 19.07 15.09
N TYR A 5 1.20 17.93 15.51
CA TYR A 5 2.39 17.85 16.37
C TYR A 5 3.56 17.32 15.55
N SER A 6 4.70 18.01 15.61
CA SER A 6 5.94 17.50 15.02
C SER A 6 6.53 16.43 15.92
N VAL A 7 7.11 15.37 15.33
CA VAL A 7 7.73 14.27 16.08
C VAL A 7 8.84 14.79 16.99
N ASN A 8 9.67 15.72 16.51
CA ASN A 8 10.75 16.32 17.29
C ASN A 8 10.22 17.12 18.49
N SER A 9 9.17 17.93 18.30
CA SER A 9 8.54 18.65 19.42
C SER A 9 7.89 17.74 20.46
N MET A 10 7.47 16.53 20.08
CA MET A 10 6.96 15.55 21.03
C MET A 10 8.10 14.86 21.80
N LEU A 11 9.23 14.58 21.14
CA LEU A 11 10.39 13.96 21.79
C LEU A 11 11.04 14.91 22.82
N ASP A 12 11.11 16.20 22.53
CA ASP A 12 11.66 17.20 23.47
C ASP A 12 10.83 17.32 24.76
N VAL A 13 9.52 17.04 24.69
CA VAL A 13 8.59 17.13 25.83
C VAL A 13 8.47 15.80 26.58
N LEU A 14 8.60 14.67 25.87
CA LEU A 14 8.27 13.34 26.40
C LEU A 14 9.49 12.47 26.72
N GLY A 15 10.67 12.80 26.21
CA GLY A 15 11.90 12.02 26.37
C GLY A 15 11.89 10.68 25.61
N ASP A 16 12.90 9.84 25.90
CA ASP A 16 12.97 8.48 25.37
C ASP A 16 11.88 7.60 25.99
N ILE A 17 10.85 7.35 25.21
CA ILE A 17 9.72 6.50 25.60
C ILE A 17 9.72 5.21 24.78
N SER A 18 9.40 4.10 25.44
CA SER A 18 9.24 2.83 24.75
C SER A 18 8.10 2.93 23.73
N VAL A 19 8.24 2.27 22.57
CA VAL A 19 7.20 2.22 21.53
C VAL A 19 5.86 1.71 22.10
N LYS A 20 5.91 0.86 23.13
CA LYS A 20 4.73 0.32 23.82
C LYS A 20 3.96 1.37 24.62
N SER A 21 4.65 2.35 25.22
CA SER A 21 4.04 3.42 26.02
C SER A 21 3.62 4.64 25.18
N LEU A 22 4.04 4.70 23.91
CA LEU A 22 3.79 5.82 23.01
C LEU A 22 2.29 6.21 22.90
N PRO A 23 1.33 5.28 22.76
CA PRO A 23 -0.09 5.65 22.64
C PRO A 23 -0.64 6.36 23.88
N ASP A 24 -0.23 5.93 25.08
CA ASP A 24 -0.72 6.47 26.34
C ASP A 24 -0.16 7.88 26.58
N VAL A 25 1.13 8.05 26.28
CA VAL A 25 1.82 9.34 26.43
C VAL A 25 1.26 10.37 25.46
N VAL A 26 1.05 10.00 24.19
CA VAL A 26 0.41 10.88 23.19
C VAL A 26 -1.02 11.23 23.62
N SER A 27 -1.80 10.26 24.09
CA SER A 27 -3.17 10.49 24.57
C SER A 27 -3.20 11.47 25.75
N LYS A 28 -2.26 11.36 26.69
CA LYS A 28 -2.12 12.28 27.83
C LYS A 28 -1.73 13.68 27.37
N ALA A 29 -0.77 13.81 26.45
CA ALA A 29 -0.31 15.10 25.92
C ALA A 29 -1.41 15.88 25.19
N VAL A 30 -2.34 15.18 24.52
CA VAL A 30 -3.49 15.83 23.87
C VAL A 30 -4.67 16.10 24.82
N GLY A 31 -4.51 15.83 26.12
CA GLY A 31 -5.54 16.08 27.13
C GLY A 31 -6.68 15.06 27.16
N CYS A 32 -6.47 13.84 26.65
CA CYS A 32 -7.51 12.80 26.72
C CYS A 32 -7.72 12.38 28.19
N PRO A 33 -8.94 12.48 28.74
CA PRO A 33 -9.22 12.13 30.15
C PRO A 33 -9.15 10.61 30.44
N HIS A 34 -9.11 9.77 29.40
CA HIS A 34 -9.10 8.30 29.50
C HIS A 34 -7.80 7.67 28.97
N PHE A 35 -6.67 8.38 29.06
CA PHE A 35 -5.38 7.97 28.51
C PHE A 35 -4.83 6.63 29.07
N ALA A 36 -5.26 6.21 30.28
CA ALA A 36 -4.80 4.96 30.91
C ALA A 36 -5.66 3.72 30.59
N LYS A 37 -6.78 3.87 29.85
CA LYS A 37 -7.65 2.75 29.47
C LYS A 37 -7.20 2.20 28.12
N THR A 38 -6.27 1.26 28.13
CA THR A 38 -5.68 0.61 26.94
C THR A 38 -6.62 -0.40 26.25
N GLY A 39 -7.96 -0.26 26.37
CA GLY A 39 -8.99 -1.18 25.83
C GLY A 39 -9.63 -0.73 24.50
N TRP A 40 -10.86 -1.17 24.18
CA TRP A 40 -11.58 -0.74 22.97
C TRP A 40 -12.32 0.61 23.13
N ASP A 41 -12.48 1.09 24.36
CA ASP A 41 -13.17 2.35 24.72
C ASP A 41 -12.26 3.60 24.64
N ARG A 42 -11.27 3.59 23.74
CA ARG A 42 -10.24 4.64 23.66
C ARG A 42 -10.79 5.95 23.07
N CYS A 43 -10.15 7.06 23.43
CA CYS A 43 -10.04 8.21 22.54
C CYS A 43 -9.58 7.67 21.17
N LYS A 44 -10.44 7.73 20.15
CA LYS A 44 -10.11 7.27 18.79
C LYS A 44 -9.03 8.17 18.20
N MET A 45 -7.78 7.90 18.54
CA MET A 45 -6.64 8.41 17.79
C MET A 45 -6.63 7.69 16.45
N ALA A 46 -7.42 8.18 15.51
CA ALA A 46 -7.21 7.84 14.11
C ALA A 46 -5.99 8.65 13.64
N PRO A 47 -4.97 8.03 13.04
CA PRO A 47 -3.99 8.82 12.32
C PRO A 47 -4.76 9.63 11.26
N ALA A 48 -4.54 10.94 11.23
CA ALA A 48 -4.94 11.75 10.09
C ALA A 48 -4.23 11.13 8.87
N TYR A 49 -4.98 10.46 7.99
CA TYR A 49 -4.42 9.72 6.85
C TYR A 49 -3.61 10.64 5.91
N ASP A 50 -3.82 11.93 6.03
CA ASP A 50 -3.16 13.07 5.41
C ASP A 50 -1.73 13.33 5.92
N ALA A 51 -1.33 12.78 7.08
CA ALA A 51 0.01 12.93 7.65
C ALA A 51 0.99 11.78 7.29
N PHE A 52 0.51 10.68 6.69
CA PHE A 52 1.43 9.75 6.04
C PHE A 52 1.93 10.42 4.77
N LEU A 53 3.19 10.87 4.80
CA LEU A 53 4.03 11.27 3.67
C LEU A 53 3.27 11.29 2.35
N LYS A 54 3.14 12.47 1.72
CA LYS A 54 2.95 12.55 0.27
C LYS A 54 3.83 11.45 -0.31
N LEU A 55 3.23 10.39 -0.85
CA LEU A 55 3.99 9.37 -1.54
C LEU A 55 4.75 10.18 -2.59
N GLU A 56 6.05 10.35 -2.41
CA GLU A 56 6.88 10.87 -3.46
C GLU A 56 6.64 9.92 -4.61
N TRP A 57 5.99 10.46 -5.64
CA TRP A 57 5.65 9.69 -6.80
C TRP A 57 6.98 9.37 -7.45
N SER A 58 7.54 8.21 -7.16
CA SER A 58 8.62 7.69 -7.97
C SER A 58 8.05 7.50 -9.38
N PRO A 59 8.78 7.95 -10.43
CA PRO A 59 8.35 7.68 -11.81
C PRO A 59 8.22 6.17 -12.07
N GLU A 60 8.94 5.37 -11.29
CA GLU A 60 8.96 3.91 -11.35
C GLU A 60 8.05 3.27 -10.31
N VAL A 61 7.50 2.11 -10.63
CA VAL A 61 6.70 1.32 -9.68
C VAL A 61 7.66 0.51 -8.83
N LEU A 62 7.72 0.78 -7.53
CA LEU A 62 8.51 -0.05 -6.61
C LEU A 62 7.88 -1.45 -6.45
N VAL A 63 8.59 -2.46 -6.93
CA VAL A 63 8.20 -3.87 -6.81
C VAL A 63 8.56 -4.38 -5.41
N PRO A 64 7.60 -4.93 -4.64
CA PRO A 64 7.89 -5.46 -3.30
C PRO A 64 8.86 -6.64 -3.35
N ARG A 65 9.64 -6.85 -2.29
CA ARG A 65 10.50 -8.04 -2.15
C ARG A 65 9.69 -9.33 -2.32
N GLY A 66 10.23 -10.29 -3.05
CA GLY A 66 9.58 -11.57 -3.36
C GLY A 66 8.62 -11.52 -4.55
N TYR A 67 8.47 -10.36 -5.18
CA TYR A 67 7.79 -10.21 -6.47
C TYR A 67 8.79 -9.89 -7.57
N LEU A 68 8.41 -10.23 -8.80
CA LEU A 68 9.15 -9.93 -10.02
C LEU A 68 8.23 -9.20 -11.00
N GLU A 69 8.79 -8.29 -11.78
CA GLU A 69 8.06 -7.70 -12.91
C GLU A 69 7.80 -8.75 -13.97
N LEU A 70 6.61 -8.72 -14.55
CA LEU A 70 6.27 -9.66 -15.61
C LEU A 70 6.92 -9.28 -16.96
N GLY A 71 7.17 -8.00 -17.20
CA GLY A 71 7.73 -7.51 -18.47
C GLY A 71 6.74 -7.55 -19.64
N ASP A 72 7.25 -7.43 -20.88
CA ASP A 72 6.47 -7.63 -22.10
C ASP A 72 6.45 -9.12 -22.47
N THR A 73 5.29 -9.75 -22.31
CA THR A 73 5.06 -11.15 -22.67
C THR A 73 3.59 -11.34 -23.08
N THR A 74 3.23 -12.51 -23.57
CA THR A 74 1.83 -12.86 -23.86
C THR A 74 1.15 -13.45 -22.62
N LEU A 75 -0.17 -13.27 -22.50
CA LEU A 75 -0.92 -13.85 -21.38
C LEU A 75 -0.84 -15.39 -21.33
N GLY A 76 -0.75 -16.03 -22.50
CA GLY A 76 -0.59 -17.48 -22.62
C GLY A 76 0.75 -17.99 -22.10
N ALA A 77 1.82 -17.20 -22.21
CA ALA A 77 3.15 -17.55 -21.72
C ALA A 77 3.28 -17.47 -20.18
N ILE A 78 2.31 -16.84 -19.51
CA ILE A 78 2.28 -16.77 -18.05
C ILE A 78 1.93 -18.17 -17.51
N SER A 79 2.84 -18.75 -16.74
CA SER A 79 2.66 -20.05 -16.10
C SER A 79 1.55 -20.03 -15.05
N GLU A 80 0.92 -21.17 -14.80
CA GLU A 80 -0.11 -21.30 -13.75
C GLU A 80 0.46 -21.08 -12.35
N TRP A 81 1.74 -21.41 -12.16
CA TRP A 81 2.48 -21.24 -10.90
C TRP A 81 2.88 -19.79 -10.62
N GLN A 82 2.68 -18.89 -11.59
CA GLN A 82 2.93 -17.46 -11.44
C GLN A 82 1.66 -16.77 -10.94
N ILE A 83 1.64 -16.41 -9.65
CA ILE A 83 0.51 -15.72 -9.05
C ILE A 83 0.56 -14.25 -9.47
N LEU A 84 -0.30 -13.89 -10.42
CA LEU A 84 -0.35 -12.58 -11.02
C LEU A 84 -0.97 -11.51 -10.10
N HIS A 85 -0.33 -10.34 -10.06
CA HIS A 85 -0.79 -9.16 -9.34
C HIS A 85 -0.58 -7.92 -10.22
N ALA A 86 -1.31 -6.85 -9.89
CA ALA A 86 -1.08 -5.52 -10.44
C ALA A 86 -0.65 -4.57 -9.32
N LYS A 87 0.43 -3.84 -9.54
CA LYS A 87 0.95 -2.82 -8.62
C LYS A 87 0.89 -1.46 -9.28
N CYS A 88 0.19 -0.52 -8.62
CA CYS A 88 0.10 0.86 -9.06
C CYS A 88 1.20 1.71 -8.40
N ARG A 89 1.64 2.77 -9.08
CA ARG A 89 2.56 3.79 -8.55
C ARG A 89 2.10 4.40 -7.22
N CYS A 90 0.79 4.47 -6.96
CA CYS A 90 0.25 4.93 -5.66
C CYS A 90 0.43 3.93 -4.50
N GLY A 91 1.19 2.85 -4.72
CA GLY A 91 1.46 1.80 -3.75
C GLY A 91 0.37 0.72 -3.67
N ARG A 92 -0.78 0.86 -4.34
CA ARG A 92 -1.84 -0.15 -4.28
C ARG A 92 -1.43 -1.43 -5.02
N LEU A 93 -1.48 -2.56 -4.33
CA LEU A 93 -1.29 -3.91 -4.87
C LEU A 93 -2.64 -4.63 -4.93
N ARG A 94 -2.89 -5.40 -6.00
CA ARG A 94 -4.11 -6.21 -6.12
C ARG A 94 -3.81 -7.52 -6.86
N TRP A 95 -4.38 -8.62 -6.37
CA TRP A 95 -4.37 -9.89 -7.07
C TRP A 95 -5.19 -9.82 -8.36
N ILE A 96 -4.69 -10.47 -9.40
CA ILE A 96 -5.28 -10.51 -10.72
C ILE A 96 -5.57 -11.95 -11.09
N ASN A 97 -6.83 -12.25 -11.42
CA ASN A 97 -7.20 -13.57 -11.88
C ASN A 97 -6.79 -13.75 -13.36
N ARG A 98 -5.74 -14.57 -13.58
CA ARG A 98 -5.22 -14.91 -14.91
C ARG A 98 -6.29 -15.48 -15.84
N ARG A 99 -7.15 -16.39 -15.35
CA ARG A 99 -8.21 -17.01 -16.16
C ARG A 99 -9.19 -15.98 -16.70
N ASN A 100 -9.57 -15.01 -15.88
CA ASN A 100 -10.46 -13.92 -16.31
C ASN A 100 -9.79 -13.00 -17.34
N LEU A 101 -8.48 -12.79 -17.23
CA LEU A 101 -7.72 -12.01 -18.19
C LEU A 101 -7.60 -12.72 -19.55
N LEU A 102 -7.28 -14.02 -19.52
CA LEU A 102 -7.25 -14.87 -20.71
C LEU A 102 -8.61 -14.93 -21.39
N ALA A 103 -9.69 -15.12 -20.64
CA ALA A 103 -11.04 -15.14 -21.19
C ALA A 103 -11.44 -13.81 -21.85
N LYS A 104 -10.91 -12.68 -21.35
CA LYS A 104 -11.29 -11.35 -21.85
C LYS A 104 -10.46 -10.88 -23.04
N PHE A 105 -9.16 -11.17 -23.06
CA PHE A 105 -8.23 -10.62 -24.06
C PHE A 105 -7.61 -11.69 -24.96
N GLY A 106 -7.79 -12.97 -24.65
CA GLY A 106 -7.16 -14.08 -25.36
C GLY A 106 -5.72 -14.36 -24.91
N PRO A 107 -5.15 -15.52 -25.29
CA PRO A 107 -3.79 -15.93 -24.92
C PRO A 107 -2.71 -15.09 -25.59
N ASP A 108 -2.95 -14.57 -26.79
CA ASP A 108 -1.96 -13.83 -27.58
C ASP A 108 -1.84 -12.36 -27.18
N ALA A 109 -2.71 -11.88 -26.28
CA ALA A 109 -2.65 -10.51 -25.82
C ALA A 109 -1.35 -10.23 -25.05
N ARG A 110 -0.69 -9.12 -25.40
CA ARG A 110 0.54 -8.68 -24.73
C ARG A 110 0.27 -7.95 -23.42
N THR A 111 1.09 -8.20 -22.43
CA THR A 111 0.98 -7.62 -21.08
C THR A 111 1.21 -6.11 -21.06
N LYS A 112 2.20 -5.58 -21.77
CA LYS A 112 2.52 -4.13 -21.79
C LYS A 112 1.37 -3.24 -22.28
N PRO A 113 0.70 -3.55 -23.41
CA PRO A 113 -0.51 -2.83 -23.81
C PRO A 113 -1.62 -2.91 -22.77
N LEU A 114 -1.79 -4.06 -22.12
CA LEU A 114 -2.82 -4.26 -21.08
C LEU A 114 -2.54 -3.43 -19.83
N GLU A 115 -1.28 -3.23 -19.44
CA GLU A 115 -0.90 -2.33 -18.33
C GLU A 115 -1.47 -0.92 -18.51
N LYS A 116 -1.46 -0.40 -19.75
CA LYS A 116 -2.02 0.92 -20.09
C LYS A 116 -3.52 1.03 -19.84
N LEU A 117 -4.23 -0.10 -19.90
CA LEU A 117 -5.68 -0.18 -19.68
C LEU A 117 -6.07 -0.32 -18.20
N LEU A 118 -5.12 -0.68 -17.33
CA LEU A 118 -5.39 -0.88 -15.91
C LEU A 118 -5.76 0.43 -15.22
N LYS A 119 -6.96 0.51 -14.65
CA LYS A 119 -7.40 1.60 -13.75
C LYS A 119 -7.17 1.21 -12.30
N CYS A 120 -6.41 2.01 -11.56
CA CYS A 120 -6.29 1.82 -10.11
C CYS A 120 -7.55 2.29 -9.40
N ARG A 121 -8.15 1.47 -8.53
CA ARG A 121 -9.35 1.88 -7.76
C ARG A 121 -9.07 2.85 -6.62
N ARG A 122 -7.80 3.04 -6.24
CA ARG A 122 -7.41 3.95 -5.14
C ARG A 122 -7.19 5.38 -5.65
N CYS A 123 -6.40 5.52 -6.71
CA CYS A 123 -6.05 6.84 -7.27
C CYS A 123 -6.73 7.15 -8.60
N GLU A 124 -7.58 6.23 -9.10
CA GLU A 124 -8.38 6.35 -10.31
C GLU A 124 -7.65 6.56 -11.65
N ARG A 125 -6.32 6.64 -11.62
CA ARG A 125 -5.48 6.78 -12.82
C ARG A 125 -5.40 5.46 -13.63
N ARG A 126 -5.38 5.59 -14.95
CA ARG A 126 -5.14 4.51 -15.92
C ARG A 126 -3.68 4.48 -16.36
N GLY A 127 -3.15 3.30 -16.64
CA GLY A 127 -1.79 3.11 -17.19
C GLY A 127 -0.65 3.36 -16.20
N TRP A 128 -0.98 3.48 -14.91
CA TRP A 128 -0.01 3.69 -13.83
C TRP A 128 0.26 2.42 -13.03
N ALA A 129 -0.28 1.28 -13.49
CA ALA A 129 -0.10 0.00 -12.87
C ALA A 129 0.65 -0.94 -13.81
N ILE A 130 1.56 -1.71 -13.24
CA ILE A 130 2.29 -2.77 -13.93
C ILE A 130 1.86 -4.13 -13.41
N PHE A 131 2.08 -5.16 -14.22
CA PHE A 131 1.93 -6.54 -13.78
C PHE A 131 3.19 -7.01 -13.07
N ILE A 132 2.99 -7.61 -11.92
CA ILE A 132 4.03 -8.30 -11.17
C ILE A 132 3.54 -9.70 -10.82
N PHE A 133 4.46 -10.62 -10.60
CA PHE A 133 4.12 -11.97 -10.17
C PHE A 133 5.00 -12.40 -9.01
N ARG A 134 4.55 -13.44 -8.32
CA ARG A 134 5.38 -14.23 -7.41
C ARG A 134 5.25 -15.70 -7.81
N MET A 135 6.29 -16.47 -7.57
CA MET A 135 6.23 -17.92 -7.72
C MET A 135 5.54 -18.51 -6.49
N GLU A 136 4.62 -19.44 -6.71
CA GLU A 136 4.16 -20.30 -5.62
C GLU A 136 5.32 -21.22 -5.19
N LYS A 137 5.70 -21.16 -3.91
CA LYS A 137 6.73 -22.06 -3.38
C LYS A 137 6.15 -23.48 -3.35
N ARG A 138 6.86 -24.39 -4.01
CA ARG A 138 6.65 -25.83 -3.88
C ARG A 138 6.97 -26.29 -2.46
#